data_AF-A0AAD3CNC4-F1
#
_entry.id   AF-A0AAD3CNC4-F1
#
_cell.length_a   1.000
_cell.length_b   1.000
_cell.length_c   1.000
_cell.angle_alpha   90.00
_cell.angle_beta   90.00
_cell.angle_gamma   90.00
#
_symmetry.space_group_name_H-M   'P 1'
#
loop_
_entity.id
_entity.type
_entity.pdbx_description
1 polymer ?
#
loop_
_entity_poly.entity_id
_entity_poly.type
_entity_poly.pdbx_seq_one_letter_code
_entity_poly.pdbx_strand_id
1 'polypeptide(L)'
;MPPRKRISRELWDKARKANKKSYLNIHLFKAILYELQPIDVLYTNHSFENIPSILKSLWAFAASAIKACWKFVKSLKRIHYLSIMGVIFYWKMVKYLHELLDAGPSILILTVLALIFTIGLGDSKEGLSAYSVFNKGFQSIMGGVDANALLNQHVGGGMAFMNHNNRHENEEHDDGYRQRQQRQQQRDEQRRLQQERDREVHERRLQQQQELDTGTAAANNGARISNKKSRRKKNIELRREMRQQRQAARAMGFVQDGHRVDINAQHQEQLAMNHLIQEQIGNGDFEEEREEL
;
A
#
# COMPACT_ATOMS: atom_id res chain seq x y z
N MET A 1 19.00 -24.97 50.64
CA MET A 1 19.82 -24.49 49.51
C MET A 1 20.74 -23.39 50.00
N PRO A 2 22.07 -23.47 49.77
CA PRO A 2 22.96 -22.37 50.12
C PRO A 2 22.56 -21.10 49.34
N PRO A 3 22.73 -19.90 49.92
CA PRO A 3 22.36 -18.65 49.26
C PRO A 3 23.19 -18.47 47.97
N ARG A 4 22.52 -18.17 46.84
CA ARG A 4 23.12 -18.03 45.48
C ARG A 4 24.42 -17.23 45.44
N LYS A 5 24.52 -16.18 46.27
CA LYS A 5 25.71 -15.30 46.37
C LYS A 5 26.98 -16.00 46.88
N ARG A 6 26.86 -17.16 47.57
CA ARG A 6 28.03 -17.93 48.03
C ARG A 6 28.60 -18.80 46.91
N ILE A 7 27.74 -19.40 46.08
CA ILE A 7 28.16 -20.28 44.98
C ILE A 7 28.92 -19.51 43.90
N SER A 8 28.46 -18.31 43.54
CA SER A 8 29.17 -17.47 42.55
C SER A 8 30.58 -17.12 43.01
N ARG A 9 30.74 -16.73 44.28
CA ARG A 9 32.05 -16.42 44.87
C ARG A 9 32.99 -17.62 44.87
N GLU A 10 32.50 -18.80 45.24
CA GLU A 10 33.31 -20.03 45.23
C GLU A 10 33.76 -20.42 43.81
N LEU A 11 32.92 -20.22 42.79
CA LEU A 11 33.28 -20.47 41.39
C LEU A 11 34.36 -19.50 40.91
N TRP A 12 34.22 -18.21 41.21
CA TRP A 12 35.22 -17.20 40.90
C TRP A 12 36.53 -17.40 41.66
N ASP A 13 36.49 -17.86 42.91
CA ASP A 13 37.69 -18.22 43.67
C ASP A 13 38.42 -19.41 43.08
N LYS A 14 37.69 -20.44 42.62
CA LYS A 14 38.25 -21.58 41.90
C LYS A 14 38.84 -21.16 40.55
N ALA A 15 38.18 -20.25 39.82
CA ALA A 15 38.70 -19.70 38.57
C ALA A 15 39.99 -18.90 38.78
N ARG A 16 40.10 -18.14 39.87
CA ARG A 16 41.31 -17.36 40.23
C ARG A 16 42.47 -18.24 40.71
N LYS A 17 42.17 -19.35 41.40
CA LYS A 17 43.19 -20.31 41.88
C LYS A 17 43.64 -21.29 40.79
N ALA A 18 42.86 -21.49 39.73
CA ALA A 18 43.24 -22.31 38.60
C ALA A 18 44.51 -21.74 37.94
N ASN A 19 45.57 -22.54 37.95
CA ASN A 19 46.94 -22.11 37.67
C ASN A 19 47.07 -21.56 36.24
N LYS A 20 47.84 -20.48 36.04
CA LYS A 20 48.02 -19.73 34.77
C LYS A 20 48.45 -20.57 33.55
N LYS A 21 48.92 -21.82 33.77
CA LYS A 21 49.48 -22.69 32.72
C LYS A 21 48.48 -23.62 32.04
N SER A 22 47.21 -23.68 32.48
CA SER A 22 46.22 -24.51 31.79
C SER A 22 45.43 -23.68 30.78
N TYR A 23 45.70 -23.90 29.49
CA TYR A 23 45.21 -23.11 28.34
C TYR A 23 43.70 -23.17 28.12
N LEU A 24 42.99 -23.98 28.90
CA LEU A 24 41.53 -24.04 28.94
C LEU A 24 41.11 -23.92 30.39
N ASN A 25 41.00 -22.68 30.87
CA ASN A 25 40.43 -22.36 32.18
C ASN A 25 38.92 -22.69 32.18
N ILE A 26 38.59 -23.98 32.21
CA ILE A 26 37.23 -24.53 32.30
C ILE A 26 36.48 -23.88 33.47
N HIS A 27 37.19 -23.56 34.56
CA HIS A 27 36.63 -22.86 35.71
C HIS A 27 36.22 -21.41 35.41
N LEU A 28 37.00 -20.69 34.58
CA LEU A 28 36.65 -19.33 34.14
C LEU A 28 35.44 -19.36 33.21
N PHE A 29 35.42 -20.30 32.27
CA PHE A 29 34.28 -20.48 31.36
C PHE A 29 33.00 -20.87 32.13
N LYS A 30 33.12 -21.75 33.14
CA LYS A 30 32.01 -22.13 34.03
C LYS A 30 31.51 -20.94 34.87
N ALA A 31 32.40 -20.06 35.31
CA ALA A 31 32.02 -18.83 36.03
C ALA A 31 31.31 -17.82 35.11
N ILE A 32 31.82 -17.62 33.89
CA ILE A 32 31.21 -16.72 32.89
C ILE A 32 29.83 -17.23 32.46
N LEU A 33 29.69 -18.54 32.18
CA LEU A 33 28.41 -19.15 31.84
C LEU A 33 27.39 -19.03 32.97
N TYR A 34 27.82 -19.21 34.23
CA TYR A 34 26.96 -19.05 35.40
C TYR A 34 26.41 -17.62 35.52
N GLU A 35 27.19 -16.61 35.12
CA GLU A 35 26.79 -15.21 35.15
C GLU A 35 25.89 -14.82 33.96
N LEU A 36 26.16 -15.36 32.77
CA LEU A 36 25.44 -15.02 31.53
C LEU A 36 24.05 -15.63 31.46
N GLN A 37 23.86 -16.84 32.00
CA GLN A 37 22.52 -17.40 32.18
C GLN A 37 22.50 -18.22 33.47
N PRO A 38 21.58 -17.96 34.42
CA PRO A 38 21.34 -18.84 35.54
C PRO A 38 20.57 -20.07 35.05
N ILE A 39 21.16 -20.85 34.14
CA ILE A 39 20.70 -22.20 33.84
C ILE A 39 21.15 -23.06 35.02
N ASP A 40 20.27 -23.88 35.56
CA ASP A 40 20.53 -24.83 36.64
C ASP A 40 21.48 -25.97 36.20
N VAL A 41 22.68 -25.63 35.71
CA VAL A 41 23.76 -26.57 35.34
C VAL A 41 24.37 -27.23 36.60
N LEU A 42 23.91 -26.85 37.80
CA LEU A 42 24.35 -27.43 39.07
C LEU A 42 23.83 -28.85 39.31
N TYR A 43 22.78 -29.29 38.61
CA TYR A 43 22.18 -30.62 38.82
C TYR A 43 22.46 -31.65 37.72
N THR A 44 23.00 -31.23 36.58
CA THR A 44 23.38 -32.17 35.53
C THR A 44 24.81 -32.65 35.75
N ASN A 45 24.97 -33.82 36.37
CA ASN A 45 26.20 -34.64 36.32
C ASN A 45 26.47 -35.17 34.89
N HIS A 46 26.14 -34.41 33.85
CA HIS A 46 26.43 -34.82 32.49
C HIS A 46 27.94 -34.70 32.25
N SER A 47 28.54 -35.85 31.95
CA SER A 47 29.94 -36.01 31.63
C SER A 47 30.37 -34.97 30.59
N PHE A 48 31.36 -34.15 30.94
CA PHE A 48 31.95 -33.13 30.06
C PHE A 48 32.70 -33.74 28.85
N GLU A 49 32.69 -35.06 28.69
CA GLU A 49 33.25 -35.78 27.53
C GLU A 49 32.65 -35.33 26.19
N ASN A 50 31.46 -34.73 26.20
CA ASN A 50 30.80 -34.19 25.00
C ASN A 50 31.12 -32.71 24.69
N ILE A 51 31.89 -31.99 25.52
CA ILE A 51 32.35 -30.63 25.16
C ILE A 51 33.02 -30.58 23.78
N PRO A 52 33.98 -31.46 23.43
CA PRO A 52 34.67 -31.34 22.15
C PRO A 52 33.74 -31.57 20.94
N SER A 53 32.69 -32.39 21.07
CA SER A 53 31.72 -32.58 19.99
C SER A 53 30.81 -31.36 19.83
N ILE A 54 30.40 -30.72 20.92
CA ILE A 54 29.64 -29.46 20.91
C ILE A 54 30.51 -28.32 20.34
N LEU A 55 31.79 -28.25 20.70
CA LEU A 55 32.69 -27.23 20.16
C LEU A 55 32.91 -27.40 18.66
N LYS A 56 33.04 -28.65 18.19
CA LYS A 56 33.13 -28.98 16.76
C LYS A 56 31.85 -28.61 16.02
N SER A 57 30.67 -28.90 16.57
CA SER A 57 29.40 -28.53 15.93
C SER A 57 29.19 -27.02 15.90
N LEU A 58 29.57 -26.31 16.97
CA LEU A 58 29.54 -24.86 17.03
C LEU A 58 30.51 -24.22 16.04
N TRP A 59 31.70 -24.80 15.87
CA TRP A 59 32.66 -24.37 14.85
C TRP A 59 32.16 -24.62 13.43
N ALA A 60 31.57 -25.79 13.18
CA ALA A 60 30.96 -26.11 11.88
C ALA A 60 29.80 -25.16 11.55
N PHE A 61 28.97 -24.84 12.54
CA PHE A 61 27.91 -23.84 12.41
C PHE A 61 28.48 -22.46 12.12
N ALA A 62 29.48 -22.00 12.89
CA ALA A 62 30.14 -20.72 12.66
C ALA A 62 30.76 -20.62 11.26
N ALA A 63 31.46 -21.68 10.81
CA ALA A 63 32.02 -21.73 9.46
C ALA A 63 30.93 -21.68 8.38
N SER A 64 29.79 -22.35 8.58
CA SER A 64 28.64 -22.29 7.68
C SER A 64 28.02 -20.89 7.64
N ALA A 65 27.82 -20.27 8.80
CA ALA A 65 27.29 -18.91 8.93
C ALA A 65 28.21 -17.89 8.25
N ILE A 66 29.53 -18.00 8.41
CA ILE A 66 30.50 -17.14 7.73
C ILE A 66 30.41 -17.32 6.22
N LYS A 67 30.34 -18.55 5.70
CA LYS A 67 30.17 -18.82 4.26
C LYS A 67 28.86 -18.23 3.74
N ALA A 68 27.77 -18.38 4.47
CA ALA A 68 26.46 -17.82 4.12
C ALA A 68 26.50 -16.29 4.10
N CYS A 69 27.07 -15.65 5.12
CA CYS A 69 27.30 -14.22 5.16
C CYS A 69 28.16 -13.75 3.98
N TRP A 70 29.23 -14.47 3.64
CA TRP A 70 30.10 -14.07 2.53
C TRP A 70 29.40 -14.20 1.18
N LYS A 71 28.58 -15.25 1.00
CA LYS A 71 27.71 -15.41 -0.18
C LYS A 71 26.66 -14.29 -0.25
N PHE A 72 26.08 -13.92 0.88
CA PHE A 72 25.12 -12.82 0.99
C PHE A 72 25.77 -11.49 0.61
N VAL A 73 26.95 -11.19 1.17
CA VAL A 73 27.77 -10.02 0.83
C VAL A 73 28.07 -9.98 -0.67
N LYS A 74 28.48 -11.11 -1.27
CA LYS A 74 28.69 -11.18 -2.73
C LYS A 74 27.42 -11.03 -3.57
N SER A 75 26.25 -11.38 -3.02
CA SER A 75 24.96 -11.27 -3.72
C SER A 75 24.36 -9.86 -3.68
N LEU A 76 24.89 -8.97 -2.83
CA LEU A 76 24.42 -7.59 -2.74
C LEU A 76 24.76 -6.82 -4.02
N LYS A 77 23.72 -6.25 -4.65
CA LYS A 77 23.89 -5.38 -5.82
C LYS A 77 24.66 -4.11 -5.43
N ARG A 78 25.36 -3.49 -6.38
CA ARG A 78 26.12 -2.23 -6.18
C ARG A 78 25.31 -1.13 -5.47
N ILE A 79 24.01 -1.05 -5.73
CA ILE A 79 23.09 -0.10 -5.08
C ILE A 79 23.05 -0.27 -3.57
N HIS A 80 23.07 -1.51 -3.07
CA HIS A 80 23.02 -1.78 -1.63
C HIS A 80 24.37 -1.45 -0.97
N TYR A 81 25.49 -1.68 -1.67
CA TYR A 81 26.80 -1.25 -1.21
C TYR A 81 26.88 0.28 -1.07
N LEU A 82 26.36 1.02 -2.05
CA LEU A 82 26.27 2.49 -1.97
C LEU A 82 25.41 2.93 -0.78
N SER A 83 24.27 2.26 -0.55
CA SER A 83 23.42 2.54 0.62
C SER A 83 24.14 2.27 1.95
N ILE A 84 24.78 1.11 2.11
CA ILE A 84 25.54 0.77 3.32
C ILE A 84 26.69 1.76 3.54
N MET A 85 27.44 2.09 2.48
CA MET A 85 28.51 3.09 2.55
C MET A 85 27.98 4.47 2.92
N GLY A 86 26.82 4.86 2.38
CA GLY A 86 26.14 6.10 2.74
C GLY A 86 25.78 6.15 4.23
N VAL A 87 25.24 5.06 4.78
CA VAL A 87 24.90 4.96 6.21
C VAL A 87 26.14 5.04 7.10
N ILE A 88 27.22 4.33 6.76
CA ILE A 88 28.49 4.37 7.52
C ILE A 88 29.10 5.77 7.47
N PHE A 89 29.14 6.39 6.28
CA PHE A 89 29.66 7.74 6.08
C PHE A 89 28.85 8.77 6.88
N TYR A 90 27.51 8.69 6.81
CA TYR A 90 26.61 9.52 7.58
C TYR A 90 26.84 9.37 9.09
N TRP A 91 26.94 8.14 9.61
CA TRP A 91 27.23 7.91 11.02
C TRP A 91 28.56 8.53 11.46
N LYS A 92 29.63 8.37 10.65
CA LYS A 92 30.93 8.99 10.91
C LYS A 92 30.84 10.52 10.91
N MET A 93 30.09 11.09 9.97
CA MET A 93 29.91 12.53 9.84
C MET A 93 29.13 13.12 11.02
N VAL A 94 28.04 12.47 11.46
CA VAL A 94 27.29 12.85 12.67
C VAL A 94 28.17 12.78 13.91
N LYS A 95 28.94 11.69 14.06
CA LYS A 95 29.88 11.55 15.18
C LYS A 95 30.94 12.66 15.18
N TYR A 96 31.51 12.96 14.01
CA TYR A 96 32.49 14.04 13.86
C TYR A 96 31.91 15.41 14.22
N LEU A 97 30.70 15.73 13.73
CA LEU A 97 30.02 16.98 14.09
C LEU A 97 29.70 17.05 15.59
N HIS A 98 29.33 15.94 16.20
CA HIS A 98 29.06 15.86 17.63
C HIS A 98 30.32 16.16 18.45
N GLU A 99 31.45 15.56 18.10
CA GLU A 99 32.74 15.85 18.73
C GLU A 99 33.21 17.29 18.48
N LEU A 100 32.91 17.87 17.31
CA LEU A 100 33.32 19.22 16.95
C LEU A 100 32.51 20.33 17.66
N LEU A 101 31.20 20.13 17.82
CA LEU A 101 30.28 21.15 18.32
C LEU A 101 29.99 21.00 19.83
N ASP A 102 30.36 19.88 20.44
CA ASP A 102 30.00 19.49 21.82
C ASP A 102 28.48 19.57 22.10
N ALA A 103 27.68 19.60 21.03
CA ALA A 103 26.25 19.88 21.05
C ALA A 103 25.48 18.60 20.80
N GLY A 104 25.55 17.70 21.79
CA GLY A 104 25.21 16.31 21.55
C GLY A 104 23.77 16.02 21.12
N PRO A 105 22.76 16.49 21.88
CA PRO A 105 21.35 16.29 21.52
C PRO A 105 20.90 17.13 20.31
N SER A 106 21.48 18.31 20.12
CA SER A 106 21.06 19.28 19.10
C SER A 106 21.25 18.75 17.68
N ILE A 107 22.34 18.03 17.42
CA ILE A 107 22.62 17.44 16.11
C ILE A 107 21.63 16.32 15.78
N LEU A 108 21.25 15.51 16.78
CA LEU A 108 20.22 14.48 16.60
C LEU A 108 18.86 15.09 16.26
N ILE A 109 18.47 16.16 16.96
CA ILE A 109 17.23 16.87 16.67
C ILE A 109 17.26 17.43 15.24
N LEU A 110 18.34 18.11 14.85
CA LEU A 110 18.51 18.64 13.50
C LEU A 110 18.49 17.54 12.43
N THR A 111 19.10 16.38 12.70
CA THR A 111 19.07 15.28 11.74
C THR A 111 17.70 14.64 11.63
N VAL A 112 16.96 14.47 12.72
CA VAL A 112 15.57 14.02 12.68
C VAL A 112 14.70 15.03 11.92
N LEU A 113 14.89 16.33 12.17
CA LEU A 113 14.16 17.40 11.51
C LEU A 113 14.45 17.39 10.00
N ALA A 114 15.72 17.30 9.61
CA ALA A 114 16.15 17.19 8.23
C ALA A 114 15.56 15.94 7.56
N LEU A 115 15.48 14.81 8.25
CA LEU A 115 14.93 13.56 7.72
C LEU A 115 13.41 13.65 7.52
N ILE A 116 12.68 14.25 8.47
CA ILE A 116 11.25 14.52 8.35
C ILE A 116 10.99 15.45 7.16
N PHE A 117 11.76 16.51 6.99
CA PHE A 117 11.55 17.46 5.90
C PHE A 117 12.04 16.94 4.55
N THR A 118 13.18 16.24 4.46
CA THR A 118 13.69 15.74 3.18
C THR A 118 12.91 14.54 2.65
N ILE A 119 12.58 13.57 3.51
CA ILE A 119 11.80 12.40 3.10
C ILE A 119 10.31 12.73 3.05
N GLY A 120 9.82 13.57 3.96
CA GLY A 120 8.40 13.93 4.05
C GLY A 120 7.94 15.02 3.08
N LEU A 121 8.82 15.89 2.57
CA LEU A 121 8.50 16.90 1.54
C LEU A 121 8.94 16.49 0.13
N GLY A 122 9.55 15.30 -0.03
CA GLY A 122 9.87 14.80 -1.36
C GLY A 122 8.59 14.74 -2.18
N ASP A 123 8.52 15.59 -3.22
CA ASP A 123 7.43 15.73 -4.19
C ASP A 123 7.28 14.43 -4.98
N SER A 124 6.81 13.42 -4.27
CA SER A 124 6.49 12.13 -4.81
C SER A 124 5.07 12.28 -5.30
N LYS A 125 4.95 12.52 -6.61
CA LYS A 125 3.67 12.56 -7.35
C LYS A 125 2.79 11.32 -7.12
N GLU A 126 3.33 10.27 -6.49
CA GLU A 126 2.65 9.02 -6.13
C GLU A 126 2.89 8.58 -4.67
N GLY A 127 3.58 9.38 -3.84
CA GLY A 127 3.97 9.00 -2.48
C GLY A 127 3.09 9.67 -1.44
N LEU A 128 2.40 8.84 -0.65
CA LEU A 128 1.68 9.20 0.57
C LEU A 128 2.51 10.18 1.42
N SER A 129 2.22 11.48 1.30
CA SER A 129 2.84 12.51 2.14
C SER A 129 2.66 12.15 3.61
N ALA A 130 3.59 12.51 4.47
CA ALA A 130 3.50 12.20 5.91
C ALA A 130 2.19 12.73 6.56
N TYR A 131 1.57 13.75 5.95
CA TYR A 131 0.24 14.24 6.31
C TYR A 131 -0.89 13.26 6.01
N SER A 132 -0.75 12.35 5.04
CA SER A 132 -1.74 11.33 4.71
C SER A 132 -1.90 10.25 5.80
N VAL A 133 -0.88 10.01 6.64
CA VAL A 133 -0.96 9.04 7.75
C VAL A 133 -1.86 9.58 8.86
N PHE A 134 -1.84 10.89 9.10
CA PHE A 134 -2.80 11.55 9.99
C PHE A 134 -4.18 11.76 9.33
N ASN A 135 -4.25 11.81 7.99
CA ASN A 135 -5.51 12.01 7.27
C ASN A 135 -6.34 10.72 7.12
N LYS A 136 -5.75 9.51 7.11
CA LYS A 136 -6.53 8.26 6.97
C LYS A 136 -7.47 7.99 8.15
N GLY A 137 -7.03 8.29 9.38
CA GLY A 137 -7.88 8.18 10.57
C GLY A 137 -9.00 9.22 10.57
N PHE A 138 -8.71 10.43 10.09
CA PHE A 138 -9.67 11.53 10.00
C PHE A 138 -10.68 11.33 8.86
N GLN A 139 -10.26 10.80 7.70
CA GLN A 139 -11.14 10.40 6.59
C GLN A 139 -12.12 9.28 6.98
N SER A 140 -11.70 8.35 7.85
CA SER A 140 -12.58 7.30 8.37
C SER A 140 -13.64 7.84 9.33
N ILE A 141 -13.39 8.98 9.98
CA ILE A 141 -14.30 9.61 10.95
C ILE A 141 -15.19 10.66 10.27
N MET A 142 -14.67 11.39 9.28
CA MET A 142 -15.41 12.41 8.54
C MET A 142 -16.13 11.89 7.29
N GLY A 143 -15.98 10.60 6.95
CA GLY A 143 -16.74 9.95 5.88
C GLY A 143 -16.52 10.60 4.53
N GLY A 144 -15.39 10.32 3.87
CA GLY A 144 -15.22 10.58 2.43
C GLY A 144 -15.34 12.04 1.98
N VAL A 145 -15.23 13.00 2.90
CA VAL A 145 -15.17 14.41 2.53
C VAL A 145 -13.73 14.73 2.15
N ASP A 146 -13.46 14.71 0.85
CA ASP A 146 -12.17 15.12 0.31
C ASP A 146 -11.95 16.61 0.60
N ALA A 147 -10.96 16.93 1.43
CA ALA A 147 -10.64 18.30 1.79
C ALA A 147 -10.31 19.15 0.56
N ASN A 148 -9.77 18.54 -0.50
CA ASN A 148 -9.56 19.21 -1.78
C ASN A 148 -10.86 19.53 -2.51
N ALA A 149 -11.90 18.68 -2.37
CA ALA A 149 -13.21 18.97 -2.91
C ALA A 149 -13.89 20.11 -2.15
N LEU A 150 -13.76 20.16 -0.82
CA LEU A 150 -14.26 21.30 -0.03
C LEU A 150 -13.50 22.59 -0.32
N LEU A 151 -12.17 22.54 -0.46
CA LEU A 151 -11.37 23.72 -0.76
C LEU A 151 -11.69 24.25 -2.18
N ASN A 152 -11.84 23.36 -3.16
CA ASN A 152 -12.28 23.75 -4.50
C ASN A 152 -13.73 24.25 -4.52
N GLN A 153 -14.62 23.73 -3.69
CA GLN A 153 -16.00 24.17 -3.58
C GLN A 153 -16.15 25.51 -2.84
N HIS A 154 -15.20 25.85 -1.96
CA HIS A 154 -15.23 27.07 -1.16
C HIS A 154 -14.40 28.22 -1.76
N VAL A 155 -13.30 27.91 -2.45
CA VAL A 155 -12.45 28.92 -3.12
C VAL A 155 -12.85 29.10 -4.59
N GLY A 156 -13.48 28.10 -5.22
CA GLY A 156 -13.99 28.16 -6.59
C GLY A 156 -15.51 28.06 -6.65
N GLY A 157 -16.20 29.16 -6.35
CA GLY A 157 -17.66 29.23 -6.40
C GLY A 157 -18.27 28.71 -7.72
N GLY A 158 -19.11 27.68 -7.61
CA GLY A 158 -20.36 27.55 -8.36
C GLY A 158 -20.39 27.11 -9.84
N MET A 159 -19.31 27.19 -10.63
CA MET A 159 -19.43 26.95 -12.09
C MET A 159 -18.33 26.12 -12.78
N ALA A 160 -17.32 25.63 -12.06
CA ALA A 160 -16.14 25.05 -12.72
C ALA A 160 -16.30 23.58 -13.19
N PHE A 161 -17.33 22.85 -12.78
CA PHE A 161 -17.43 21.41 -13.08
C PHE A 161 -18.06 21.05 -14.44
N MET A 162 -18.64 22.01 -15.17
CA MET A 162 -19.27 21.71 -16.48
C MET A 162 -18.47 22.19 -17.71
N ASN A 163 -17.43 23.01 -17.55
CA ASN A 163 -16.74 23.61 -18.69
C ASN A 163 -15.34 23.04 -19.01
N HIS A 164 -14.91 21.96 -18.36
CA HIS A 164 -13.56 21.40 -18.55
C HIS A 164 -13.51 20.18 -19.47
N ASN A 165 -14.38 20.12 -20.48
CA ASN A 165 -14.34 19.07 -21.51
C ASN A 165 -14.12 19.59 -22.94
N ASN A 166 -14.03 20.91 -23.17
CA ASN A 166 -13.98 21.47 -24.53
C ASN A 166 -12.99 22.62 -24.77
N ARG A 167 -12.03 22.86 -23.87
CA ARG A 167 -11.05 23.93 -24.07
C ARG A 167 -9.65 23.46 -23.68
N HIS A 168 -8.85 23.11 -24.69
CA HIS A 168 -7.46 23.52 -24.87
C HIS A 168 -6.88 22.74 -26.07
N GLU A 169 -7.25 23.20 -27.26
CA GLU A 169 -6.31 23.21 -28.39
C GLU A 169 -5.32 24.35 -28.14
N ASN A 170 -4.05 24.08 -28.42
CA ASN A 170 -2.91 24.99 -28.42
C ASN A 170 -2.38 25.39 -27.04
N GLU A 171 -1.53 24.55 -26.46
CA GLU A 171 -0.19 24.94 -25.96
C GLU A 171 0.57 23.70 -25.45
N GLU A 172 1.85 23.62 -25.83
CA GLU A 172 2.91 22.72 -25.33
C GLU A 172 2.90 21.22 -25.74
N HIS A 173 3.57 20.98 -26.87
CA HIS A 173 4.09 19.69 -27.34
C HIS A 173 5.18 19.12 -26.39
N ASP A 174 4.82 18.36 -25.35
CA ASP A 174 5.63 17.17 -24.94
C ASP A 174 4.91 16.23 -23.95
N ASP A 175 4.00 16.73 -23.11
CA ASP A 175 3.42 15.92 -22.01
C ASP A 175 2.27 14.98 -22.43
N GLY A 176 1.75 15.12 -23.66
CA GLY A 176 0.65 14.29 -24.17
C GLY A 176 1.01 12.81 -24.34
N TYR A 177 2.29 12.49 -24.59
CA TYR A 177 2.72 11.10 -24.81
C TYR A 177 2.69 10.26 -23.53
N ARG A 178 3.08 10.83 -22.38
CA ARG A 178 3.03 10.13 -21.09
C ARG A 178 1.60 9.87 -20.65
N GLN A 179 0.71 10.83 -20.86
CA GLN A 179 -0.70 10.67 -20.49
C GLN A 179 -1.41 9.63 -21.37
N ARG A 180 -1.07 9.53 -22.67
CA ARG A 180 -1.57 8.46 -23.55
C ARG A 180 -1.09 7.08 -23.12
N GLN A 181 0.19 6.94 -22.75
CA GLN A 181 0.72 5.67 -22.26
C GLN A 181 0.04 5.22 -20.96
N GLN A 182 -0.19 6.12 -20.00
CA GLN A 182 -0.89 5.78 -18.76
C GLN A 182 -2.34 5.33 -19.01
N ARG A 183 -3.09 6.02 -19.87
CA ARG A 183 -4.46 5.59 -20.22
C ARG A 183 -4.49 4.24 -20.93
N GLN A 184 -3.46 3.94 -21.72
CA GLN A 184 -3.36 2.65 -22.41
C GLN A 184 -3.05 1.51 -21.43
N GLN A 185 -2.13 1.73 -20.48
CA GLN A 185 -1.85 0.78 -19.40
C GLN A 185 -3.07 0.49 -18.53
N GLN A 186 -3.83 1.53 -18.15
CA GLN A 186 -5.07 1.36 -17.38
C GLN A 186 -6.13 0.56 -18.13
N ARG A 187 -6.27 0.76 -19.46
CA ARG A 187 -7.18 -0.03 -20.29
C ARG A 187 -6.76 -1.50 -20.39
N ASP A 188 -5.47 -1.76 -20.52
CA ASP A 188 -4.96 -3.13 -20.61
C ASP A 188 -5.09 -3.86 -19.26
N GLU A 189 -4.90 -3.15 -18.15
CA GLU A 189 -5.12 -3.69 -16.80
C GLU A 189 -6.60 -4.01 -16.56
N GLN A 190 -7.52 -3.13 -16.95
CA GLN A 190 -8.96 -3.41 -16.90
C GLN A 190 -9.35 -4.63 -17.74
N ARG A 191 -8.77 -4.79 -18.94
CA ARG A 191 -8.99 -5.97 -19.79
C ARG A 191 -8.51 -7.25 -19.14
N ARG A 192 -7.35 -7.23 -18.46
CA ARG A 192 -6.82 -8.38 -17.72
C ARG A 192 -7.73 -8.77 -16.57
N LEU A 193 -8.15 -7.80 -15.76
CA LEU A 193 -9.07 -8.03 -14.64
C LEU A 193 -10.44 -8.57 -15.11
N GLN A 194 -10.91 -8.13 -16.28
CA GLN A 194 -12.14 -8.65 -16.86
C GLN A 194 -11.99 -10.09 -17.35
N GLN A 195 -10.86 -10.43 -18.00
CA GLN A 195 -10.56 -11.80 -18.39
C GLN A 195 -10.40 -12.74 -17.20
N GLU A 196 -9.80 -12.30 -16.10
CA GLU A 196 -9.71 -13.10 -14.87
C GLU A 196 -11.09 -13.36 -14.27
N ARG A 197 -11.97 -12.34 -14.23
CA ARG A 197 -13.35 -12.51 -13.77
C ARG A 197 -14.13 -13.50 -14.64
N ASP A 198 -13.98 -13.42 -15.96
CA ASP A 198 -14.66 -14.34 -16.88
C ASP A 198 -14.14 -15.77 -16.74
N ARG A 199 -12.84 -15.96 -16.48
CA ARG A 199 -12.26 -17.28 -16.16
C ARG A 199 -12.82 -17.84 -14.85
N GLU A 200 -12.87 -17.03 -13.79
CA GLU A 200 -13.42 -17.47 -12.50
C GLU A 200 -14.90 -17.88 -12.63
N VAL A 201 -15.69 -17.11 -13.38
CA VAL A 201 -17.10 -17.44 -13.64
C VAL A 201 -17.22 -18.73 -14.45
N HIS A 202 -16.32 -18.96 -15.41
CA HIS A 202 -16.31 -20.20 -16.20
C HIS A 202 -15.94 -21.41 -15.33
N GLU A 203 -14.92 -21.30 -14.47
CA GLU A 203 -14.52 -22.36 -13.54
C GLU A 203 -15.63 -22.71 -12.55
N ARG A 204 -16.30 -21.69 -11.97
CA ARG A 204 -17.47 -21.94 -11.09
C ARG A 204 -18.59 -22.69 -11.80
N ARG A 205 -18.82 -22.42 -13.09
CA ARG A 205 -19.83 -23.17 -13.89
C ARG A 205 -19.41 -24.62 -14.10
N LEU A 206 -18.13 -24.88 -14.34
CA LEU A 206 -17.62 -26.25 -14.52
C LEU A 206 -17.70 -27.05 -13.21
N GLN A 207 -17.34 -26.43 -12.07
CA GLN A 207 -17.50 -27.06 -10.76
C GLN A 207 -18.97 -27.37 -10.46
N GLN A 208 -19.87 -26.43 -10.72
CA GLN A 208 -21.31 -26.65 -10.52
C GLN A 208 -21.89 -27.74 -11.43
N GLN A 209 -21.35 -27.92 -12.65
CA GLN A 209 -21.71 -29.06 -13.51
C GLN A 209 -21.19 -30.39 -12.97
N GLN A 210 -19.95 -30.44 -12.47
CA GLN A 210 -19.41 -31.67 -11.86
C GLN A 210 -20.16 -32.10 -10.60
N GLU A 211 -20.59 -31.15 -9.77
CA GLU A 211 -21.44 -31.44 -8.60
C GLU A 211 -22.82 -32.01 -9.01
N LEU A 212 -23.39 -31.53 -10.12
CA LEU A 212 -24.68 -32.03 -10.64
C LEU A 212 -24.56 -33.44 -11.26
N ASP A 213 -23.43 -33.77 -11.88
CA ASP A 213 -23.19 -35.09 -12.48
C ASP A 213 -22.79 -36.14 -11.42
N THR A 214 -22.11 -35.74 -10.34
CA THR A 214 -21.75 -36.65 -9.23
C THR A 214 -22.91 -36.90 -8.25
N GLY A 215 -23.84 -35.95 -8.11
CA GLY A 215 -25.04 -36.11 -7.28
C GLY A 215 -26.18 -36.94 -7.90
N THR A 216 -26.16 -37.20 -9.21
CA THR A 216 -27.25 -37.90 -9.92
C THR A 216 -26.96 -39.38 -10.21
N ALA A 217 -25.74 -39.87 -9.99
CA ALA A 217 -25.40 -41.29 -10.18
C ALA A 217 -25.94 -42.24 -9.09
N ALA A 218 -26.47 -41.72 -7.98
CA ALA A 218 -26.98 -42.53 -6.86
C ALA A 218 -28.52 -42.57 -6.72
N ALA A 219 -29.27 -41.88 -7.59
CA ALA A 219 -30.73 -41.81 -7.51
C ALA A 219 -31.41 -42.31 -8.78
N ASN A 220 -31.66 -43.62 -8.79
CA ASN A 220 -32.68 -44.37 -9.52
C ASN A 220 -33.53 -43.64 -10.58
N ASN A 221 -33.51 -44.23 -11.79
CA ASN A 221 -34.68 -44.59 -12.59
C ASN A 221 -35.97 -43.79 -12.35
N GLY A 222 -36.24 -42.85 -13.25
CA GLY A 222 -37.61 -42.46 -13.60
C GLY A 222 -37.97 -41.02 -13.29
N ALA A 223 -37.64 -40.09 -14.19
CA ALA A 223 -38.46 -38.91 -14.49
C ALA A 223 -37.82 -38.08 -15.61
N ARG A 224 -37.89 -38.60 -16.84
CA ARG A 224 -37.59 -37.84 -18.05
C ARG A 224 -38.76 -36.89 -18.33
N ILE A 225 -38.96 -35.84 -17.53
CA ILE A 225 -40.08 -34.89 -17.72
C ILE A 225 -39.61 -33.42 -17.62
N SER A 226 -39.50 -32.81 -18.82
CA SER A 226 -39.88 -31.42 -19.11
C SER A 226 -39.10 -30.25 -18.47
N ASN A 227 -37.86 -30.04 -18.93
CA ASN A 227 -37.08 -28.81 -18.66
C ASN A 227 -37.57 -27.53 -19.38
N LYS A 228 -38.69 -27.58 -20.14
CA LYS A 228 -39.22 -26.42 -20.87
C LYS A 228 -40.07 -25.48 -19.99
N LYS A 229 -40.74 -25.99 -18.94
CA LYS A 229 -41.60 -25.18 -18.06
C LYS A 229 -40.80 -24.38 -17.01
N SER A 230 -39.71 -24.94 -16.48
CA SER A 230 -38.84 -24.26 -15.51
C SER A 230 -38.18 -22.99 -16.08
N ARG A 231 -37.65 -23.07 -17.32
CA ARG A 231 -37.08 -21.90 -18.02
C ARG A 231 -38.10 -20.79 -18.28
N ARG A 232 -39.37 -21.14 -18.53
CA ARG A 232 -40.46 -20.17 -18.76
C ARG A 232 -40.82 -19.40 -17.49
N LYS A 233 -40.88 -20.08 -16.34
CA LYS A 233 -41.20 -19.43 -15.05
C LYS A 233 -40.12 -18.42 -14.64
N LYS A 234 -38.84 -18.79 -14.80
CA LYS A 234 -37.70 -17.89 -14.52
C LYS A 234 -37.68 -16.65 -15.42
N ASN A 235 -38.05 -16.78 -16.70
CA ASN A 235 -38.12 -15.64 -17.62
C ASN A 235 -39.30 -14.70 -17.31
N ILE A 236 -40.40 -15.25 -16.77
CA ILE A 236 -41.56 -14.46 -16.32
C ILE A 236 -41.23 -13.67 -15.04
N GLU A 237 -40.52 -14.27 -14.09
CA GLU A 237 -40.04 -13.59 -12.88
C GLU A 237 -39.06 -12.46 -13.22
N LEU A 238 -38.08 -12.70 -14.10
CA LEU A 238 -37.14 -11.67 -14.56
C LEU A 238 -37.86 -10.47 -15.18
N ARG A 239 -38.93 -10.71 -15.96
CA ARG A 239 -39.74 -9.64 -16.56
C ARG A 239 -40.56 -8.86 -15.52
N ARG A 240 -41.00 -9.50 -14.44
CA ARG A 240 -41.71 -8.82 -13.34
C ARG A 240 -40.76 -7.92 -12.56
N GLU A 241 -39.58 -8.42 -12.24
CA GLU A 241 -38.55 -7.66 -11.52
C GLU A 241 -38.10 -6.43 -12.32
N MET A 242 -37.86 -6.58 -13.63
CA MET A 242 -37.47 -5.44 -14.48
C MET A 242 -38.57 -4.37 -14.59
N ARG A 243 -39.85 -4.77 -14.56
CA ARG A 243 -40.98 -3.81 -14.49
C ARG A 243 -41.01 -3.07 -13.16
N GLN A 244 -40.72 -3.76 -12.06
CA GLN A 244 -40.67 -3.18 -10.73
C GLN A 244 -39.52 -2.16 -10.60
N GLN A 245 -38.35 -2.48 -11.16
CA GLN A 245 -37.22 -1.54 -11.23
C GLN A 245 -37.54 -0.31 -12.08
N ARG A 246 -38.22 -0.46 -13.23
CA ARG A 246 -38.65 0.70 -14.03
C ARG A 246 -39.68 1.57 -13.32
N GLN A 247 -40.59 0.98 -12.55
CA GLN A 247 -41.54 1.73 -11.72
C GLN A 247 -40.85 2.46 -10.58
N ALA A 248 -39.87 1.83 -9.92
CA ALA A 248 -39.05 2.48 -8.89
C ALA A 248 -38.22 3.63 -9.48
N ALA A 249 -37.61 3.44 -10.65
CA ALA A 249 -36.88 4.48 -11.37
C ALA A 249 -37.78 5.65 -11.79
N ARG A 250 -39.02 5.38 -12.22
CA ARG A 250 -40.03 6.42 -12.47
C ARG A 250 -40.41 7.17 -11.19
N ALA A 251 -40.65 6.46 -10.09
CA ALA A 251 -40.96 7.09 -8.80
C ALA A 251 -39.80 7.96 -8.26
N MET A 252 -38.56 7.61 -8.58
CA MET A 252 -37.37 8.39 -8.26
C MET A 252 -37.02 9.47 -9.31
N GLY A 253 -37.84 9.66 -10.35
CA GLY A 253 -37.65 10.72 -11.36
C GLY A 253 -36.61 10.42 -12.45
N PHE A 254 -36.08 9.20 -12.55
CA PHE A 254 -35.06 8.84 -13.55
C PHE A 254 -35.60 8.52 -14.94
N VAL A 255 -36.91 8.35 -15.10
CA VAL A 255 -37.53 8.06 -16.40
C VAL A 255 -38.59 9.10 -16.67
N GLN A 256 -38.17 10.17 -17.36
CA GLN A 256 -39.05 11.21 -17.88
C GLN A 256 -39.72 10.65 -19.15
N ASP A 257 -40.95 10.14 -18.99
CA ASP A 257 -41.73 9.66 -20.11
C ASP A 257 -42.15 10.84 -21.01
N GLY A 258 -41.85 10.74 -22.31
CA GLY A 258 -42.84 11.15 -23.30
C GLY A 258 -42.64 12.46 -24.06
N HIS A 259 -41.50 13.15 -23.99
CA HIS A 259 -41.13 14.07 -25.06
C HIS A 259 -39.98 13.49 -25.85
N ARG A 260 -40.27 13.15 -27.11
CA ARG A 260 -39.28 13.00 -28.16
C ARG A 260 -38.61 14.37 -28.27
N VAL A 261 -37.55 14.57 -27.50
CA VAL A 261 -36.71 15.76 -27.58
C VAL A 261 -36.04 15.66 -28.94
N ASP A 262 -36.59 16.37 -29.92
CA ASP A 262 -35.88 16.68 -31.13
C ASP A 262 -34.62 17.44 -30.69
N ILE A 263 -33.49 16.74 -30.73
CA ILE A 263 -32.15 17.23 -30.37
C ILE A 263 -31.83 18.54 -31.13
N ASN A 264 -32.52 18.80 -32.23
CA ASN A 264 -32.40 20.02 -33.02
C ASN A 264 -33.04 21.26 -32.38
N ALA A 265 -34.11 21.12 -31.58
CA ALA A 265 -34.80 22.26 -30.98
C ALA A 265 -33.99 22.86 -29.81
N GLN A 266 -33.40 22.02 -28.95
CA GLN A 266 -32.51 22.49 -27.88
C GLN A 266 -31.21 23.10 -28.42
N HIS A 267 -30.72 22.61 -29.56
CA HIS A 267 -29.55 23.21 -30.20
C HIS A 267 -29.86 24.59 -30.81
N GLN A 268 -31.04 24.78 -31.39
CA GLN A 268 -31.49 26.10 -31.85
C GLN A 268 -31.71 27.08 -30.70
N GLU A 269 -32.24 26.63 -29.57
CA GLU A 269 -32.45 27.47 -28.39
C GLU A 269 -31.11 27.90 -27.76
N GLN A 270 -30.11 27.01 -27.72
CA GLN A 270 -28.76 27.36 -27.28
C GLN A 270 -28.05 28.31 -28.26
N LEU A 271 -28.25 28.17 -29.57
CA LEU A 271 -27.69 29.10 -30.55
C LEU A 271 -28.34 30.49 -30.48
N ALA A 272 -29.66 30.56 -30.27
CA ALA A 272 -30.36 31.82 -30.07
C ALA A 272 -29.91 32.54 -28.79
N MET A 273 -29.70 31.79 -27.71
CA MET A 273 -29.22 32.34 -26.44
C MET A 273 -27.77 32.83 -26.54
N ASN A 274 -26.90 32.13 -27.26
CA ASN A 274 -25.52 32.58 -27.50
C ASN A 274 -25.45 33.84 -28.38
N HIS A 275 -26.35 33.97 -29.35
CA HIS A 275 -26.46 35.18 -30.18
C HIS A 275 -26.89 36.39 -29.33
N LEU A 276 -27.86 36.20 -28.42
CA LEU A 276 -28.35 37.28 -27.55
C LEU A 276 -27.26 37.78 -26.59
N ILE A 277 -26.40 36.88 -26.09
CA ILE A 277 -25.27 37.23 -25.23
C ILE A 277 -24.20 38.00 -26.03
N GLN A 278 -23.91 37.61 -27.27
CA GLN A 278 -22.98 38.36 -28.13
C GLN A 278 -23.49 39.76 -28.47
N GLU A 279 -24.79 39.93 -28.68
CA GLU A 279 -25.40 41.25 -28.94
C GLU A 279 -25.32 42.18 -27.73
N GLN A 280 -25.45 41.65 -26.51
CA GLN A 280 -25.30 42.45 -25.29
C GLN A 280 -23.84 42.82 -24.99
N ILE A 281 -22.88 41.95 -25.32
CA ILE A 281 -21.45 42.24 -25.12
C ILE A 281 -20.93 43.20 -26.19
N GLY A 282 -21.38 43.07 -27.45
CA GLY A 282 -20.92 43.93 -28.55
C GLY A 282 -21.44 45.38 -28.48
N ASN A 283 -22.58 45.62 -27.81
CA ASN A 283 -23.14 46.96 -27.67
C ASN A 283 -22.73 47.67 -26.37
N GLY A 284 -22.11 46.96 -25.41
CA GLY A 284 -21.64 47.54 -24.15
C GLY A 284 -20.38 48.41 -24.28
N ASP A 285 -19.57 48.19 -25.31
CA ASP A 285 -18.25 48.81 -25.46
C ASP A 285 -18.25 50.16 -26.22
N PHE A 286 -19.42 50.69 -26.60
CA PHE A 286 -19.53 51.95 -27.37
C PHE A 286 -20.12 53.14 -26.60
N GLU A 287 -20.52 52.98 -25.33
CA GLU A 287 -21.03 54.10 -24.53
C GLU A 287 -19.97 54.79 -23.65
N GLU A 288 -18.78 54.20 -23.43
CA GLU A 288 -17.74 54.78 -22.57
C GLU A 288 -16.82 55.81 -23.27
N GLU A 289 -16.90 55.97 -24.60
CA GLU A 289 -16.02 56.89 -25.36
C GLU A 289 -16.67 58.25 -25.70
N ARG A 290 -17.86 58.56 -25.17
CA ARG A 290 -18.58 59.82 -25.43
C ARG A 290 -18.60 60.83 -24.28
N GLU A 291 -17.97 60.57 -23.14
CA GLU A 291 -17.90 61.52 -22.02
C GLU A 291 -16.57 62.31 -21.91
N GLU A 292 -15.63 62.18 -22.85
CA GLU A 292 -14.34 62.92 -22.83
C GLU A 292 -14.13 63.94 -23.97
N LEU A 293 -15.20 64.59 -24.46
CA LEU A 293 -15.11 65.80 -25.31
C LEU A 293 -16.07 66.89 -24.82
#